data_AF-Q90W77-F1
#
_entry.id   AF-Q90W77-F1
#
_cell.length_a   1.000
_cell.length_b   1.000
_cell.length_c   1.000
_cell.angle_alpha   90.00
_cell.angle_beta   90.00
_cell.angle_gamma   90.00
#
_symmetry.space_group_name_H-M   'P 1'
#
loop_
_entity.id
_entity.type
_entity.pdbx_description
1 polymer ?
#
loop_
_entity_poly.entity_id
_entity_poly.type
_entity_poly.pdbx_seq_one_letter_code
_entity_poly.pdbx_strand_id
1 'polypeptide(L)'
;HQFFKTRNSMGLGFTRALGHGVDAGNVYGDNLVRQLNLRLLKDGKMKYQVVKGEVYPPTVAEAAVNMRYPQETPVGQRMAIGQEVFGLLPGL
;
A
#
# COMPACT_ATOMS: atom_id res chain seq x y z
N HIS A 1 -8.86 -3.97 -6.34
CA HIS A 1 -8.02 -2.96 -7.03
C HIS A 1 -6.55 -3.39 -7.10
N GLN A 2 -6.29 -4.62 -7.55
CA GLN A 2 -4.91 -5.11 -7.77
C GLN A 2 -4.51 -4.96 -9.24
N PHE A 3 -5.37 -5.41 -10.17
CA PHE A 3 -5.13 -5.35 -11.63
C PHE A 3 -5.74 -4.12 -12.33
N PHE A 4 -6.79 -3.51 -11.76
CA PHE A 4 -7.30 -2.21 -12.23
C PHE A 4 -6.60 -1.06 -11.50
N LYS A 5 -5.57 -0.48 -12.14
CA LYS A 5 -4.80 0.68 -11.66
C LYS A 5 -4.46 1.62 -12.81
N THR A 6 -5.45 2.35 -13.33
CA THR A 6 -5.24 3.29 -14.46
C THR A 6 -4.11 4.28 -14.16
N ARG A 7 -3.17 4.43 -15.10
CA ARG A 7 -2.05 5.37 -14.99
C ARG A 7 -2.45 6.72 -15.56
N ASN A 8 -3.14 7.51 -14.76
CA ASN A 8 -3.69 8.81 -15.19
C ASN A 8 -2.65 9.76 -15.81
N SER A 9 -1.38 9.71 -15.39
CA SER A 9 -0.31 10.53 -15.99
C SER A 9 -0.02 10.21 -17.46
N MET A 10 -0.46 9.05 -17.96
CA MET A 10 -0.33 8.63 -19.36
C MET A 10 -1.68 8.66 -20.12
N GLY A 11 -2.78 8.93 -19.42
CA GLY A 11 -4.13 8.90 -19.98
C GLY A 11 -4.84 7.54 -19.85
N LEU A 12 -6.00 7.44 -20.49
CA LEU A 12 -6.84 6.24 -20.50
C LEU A 12 -6.17 5.11 -21.28
N GLY A 13 -6.47 3.86 -20.92
CA GLY A 13 -5.89 2.66 -21.55
C GLY A 13 -4.52 2.23 -21.02
N PHE A 14 -3.88 3.02 -20.14
CA PHE A 14 -2.62 2.67 -19.50
C PHE A 14 -2.82 2.20 -18.06
N THR A 15 -2.01 1.25 -17.59
CA THR A 15 -2.07 0.70 -16.23
C THR A 15 -0.72 0.79 -15.51
N ARG A 16 -0.79 0.91 -14.18
CA ARG A 16 0.36 0.70 -13.28
C ARG A 16 0.53 -0.75 -12.83
N ALA A 17 -0.53 -1.56 -12.96
CA ALA A 17 -0.52 -2.96 -12.52
C ALA A 17 0.04 -3.87 -13.61
N LEU A 18 1.38 -3.89 -13.74
CA LEU A 18 2.09 -4.60 -14.80
C LEU A 18 2.00 -6.13 -14.70
N GLY A 19 1.54 -6.68 -13.57
CA GLY A 19 1.26 -8.12 -13.44
C GLY A 19 0.00 -8.58 -14.21
N HIS A 20 -0.87 -7.64 -14.64
CA HIS A 20 -2.07 -7.92 -15.44
C HIS A 20 -2.98 -9.03 -14.90
N GLY A 21 -3.02 -9.25 -13.60
CA GLY A 21 -3.78 -10.36 -13.03
C GLY A 21 -3.77 -10.40 -11.51
N VAL A 22 -3.93 -11.61 -10.98
CA VAL A 22 -3.96 -11.87 -9.53
C VAL A 22 -2.53 -12.08 -9.04
N ASP A 23 -1.84 -10.97 -8.78
CA ASP A 23 -0.46 -10.94 -8.26
C ASP A 23 -0.38 -10.49 -6.79
N ALA A 24 -1.53 -10.14 -6.18
CA ALA A 24 -1.62 -9.53 -4.86
C ALA A 24 -0.80 -8.23 -4.70
N GLY A 25 -0.55 -7.50 -5.79
CA GLY A 25 0.16 -6.21 -5.75
C GLY A 25 -0.57 -5.13 -4.94
N ASN A 26 -1.87 -5.30 -4.66
CA ASN A 26 -2.60 -4.45 -3.71
C ASN A 26 -2.22 -4.70 -2.24
N VAL A 27 -1.60 -5.85 -1.92
CA VAL A 27 -1.06 -6.17 -0.60
C VAL A 27 0.44 -5.89 -0.56
N TYR A 28 1.17 -6.40 -1.55
CA TYR A 28 2.64 -6.39 -1.56
C TYR A 28 3.26 -5.17 -2.24
N GLY A 29 2.48 -4.41 -3.02
CA GLY A 29 2.96 -3.29 -3.83
C GLY A 29 3.15 -3.67 -5.31
N ASP A 30 3.02 -2.68 -6.19
CA ASP A 30 3.13 -2.83 -7.65
C ASP A 30 4.58 -2.78 -8.18
N ASN A 31 5.57 -2.63 -7.28
CA ASN A 31 6.98 -2.59 -7.61
C ASN A 31 7.84 -3.05 -6.43
N LEU A 32 9.07 -3.49 -6.73
CA LEU A 32 9.98 -4.07 -5.73
C LEU A 32 10.37 -3.10 -4.62
N VAL A 33 10.57 -1.81 -4.93
CA VAL A 33 10.95 -0.81 -3.91
C VAL A 33 9.85 -0.66 -2.86
N ARG A 34 8.59 -0.57 -3.31
CA ARG A 34 7.42 -0.53 -2.42
C ARG A 34 7.31 -1.82 -1.60
N GLN A 35 7.51 -2.97 -2.23
CA GLN A 35 7.46 -4.26 -1.56
C GLN A 35 8.50 -4.37 -0.44
N LEU A 36 9.74 -3.97 -0.70
CA LEU A 36 10.81 -4.01 0.30
C LEU A 36 10.52 -3.05 1.46
N ASN A 37 10.00 -1.85 1.19
CA ASN A 37 9.65 -0.89 2.23
C ASN A 37 8.51 -1.37 3.15
N LEU A 38 7.61 -2.21 2.64
CA LEU A 38 6.52 -2.83 3.40
C LEU A 38 6.94 -4.10 4.15
N ARG A 39 8.03 -4.75 3.76
CA ARG A 39 8.50 -5.99 4.39
C ARG A 39 9.26 -5.71 5.69
N LEU A 40 9.09 -6.60 6.66
CA LEU A 40 9.89 -6.61 7.88
C LEU A 40 11.32 -7.10 7.62
N LEU A 41 11.52 -7.83 6.52
CA LEU A 41 12.78 -8.49 6.15
C LEU A 41 13.29 -9.47 7.20
N LYS A 42 12.36 -10.01 7.99
CA LYS A 42 12.58 -11.04 9.00
C LYS A 42 11.46 -12.07 8.90
N ASP A 43 11.81 -13.35 8.92
CA ASP A 43 10.88 -14.50 8.86
C ASP A 43 9.90 -14.47 7.68
N GLY A 44 10.25 -13.76 6.59
CA GLY A 44 9.35 -13.56 5.45
C GLY A 44 8.15 -12.63 5.71
N LYS A 45 8.08 -11.97 6.87
CA LYS A 45 6.92 -11.18 7.31
C LYS A 45 6.85 -9.79 6.69
N MET A 46 5.64 -9.23 6.68
CA MET A 46 5.37 -7.82 6.44
C MET A 46 5.53 -7.02 7.74
N LYS A 47 5.83 -5.72 7.63
CA LYS A 47 5.74 -4.81 8.77
C LYS A 47 4.28 -4.72 9.23
N TYR A 48 4.10 -4.40 10.51
CA TYR A 48 2.79 -4.26 11.15
C TYR A 48 2.93 -3.36 12.38
N GLN A 49 1.81 -2.91 12.92
CA GLN A 49 1.72 -2.28 14.24
C GLN A 49 0.69 -3.02 15.09
N VAL A 50 0.78 -2.87 16.41
CA VAL A 50 -0.20 -3.43 17.35
C VAL A 50 -0.97 -2.28 18.00
N VAL A 51 -2.29 -2.21 17.78
CA VAL A 51 -3.16 -1.18 18.33
C VAL A 51 -4.21 -1.87 19.19
N LYS A 52 -4.21 -1.57 20.49
CA LYS A 52 -5.14 -2.18 21.47
C LYS A 52 -5.15 -3.72 21.45
N GLY A 53 -3.98 -4.33 21.24
CA GLY A 53 -3.81 -5.79 21.20
C GLY A 53 -4.00 -6.43 19.83
N GLU A 54 -4.52 -5.71 18.84
CA GLU A 54 -4.79 -6.22 17.50
C GLU A 54 -3.74 -5.78 16.48
N VAL A 55 -3.52 -6.60 15.45
CA VAL A 55 -2.52 -6.35 14.40
C VAL A 55 -3.13 -5.52 13.26
N TYR A 56 -2.46 -4.42 12.93
CA TYR A 56 -2.83 -3.52 11.83
C TYR A 56 -1.64 -3.31 10.86
N PRO A 57 -1.89 -2.86 9.63
CA PRO A 57 -0.83 -2.41 8.73
C PRO A 57 0.06 -1.34 9.39
N PRO A 58 1.35 -1.27 9.06
CA PRO A 58 2.26 -0.27 9.60
C PRO A 58 1.81 1.14 9.21
N THR A 59 2.34 2.15 9.87
CA THR A 59 2.10 3.55 9.45
C THR A 59 3.03 3.94 8.29
N VAL A 60 2.70 5.02 7.58
CA VAL A 60 3.59 5.62 6.56
C VAL A 60 4.91 6.09 7.18
N ALA A 61 4.93 6.44 8.47
CA ALA A 61 6.15 6.78 9.19
C ALA A 61 7.10 5.57 9.37
N GLU A 62 6.56 4.35 9.50
CA GLU A 62 7.33 3.11 9.71
C GLU A 62 7.67 2.38 8.39
N ALA A 63 6.76 2.49 7.42
CA ALA A 63 6.92 1.96 6.07
C ALA A 63 6.84 3.13 5.10
N ALA A 64 8.01 3.63 4.69
CA ALA A 64 8.18 4.78 3.79
C ALA A 64 7.68 4.48 2.37
N VAL A 65 6.35 4.41 2.23
CA VAL A 65 5.66 4.21 0.96
C VAL A 65 4.64 5.32 0.78
N ASN A 66 4.49 5.80 -0.45
CA ASN A 66 3.50 6.81 -0.77
C ASN A 66 2.08 6.20 -0.64
N MET A 67 1.23 6.88 0.12
CA MET A 67 -0.19 6.59 0.28
C MET A 67 -1.00 7.85 -0.02
N ARG A 68 -2.14 7.69 -0.69
CA ARG A 68 -3.10 8.76 -0.93
C ARG A 68 -4.04 8.86 0.27
N TYR A 69 -3.79 9.88 1.08
CA TYR A 69 -4.65 10.34 2.15
C TYR A 69 -4.94 11.83 1.96
N PRO A 70 -6.00 12.37 2.57
CA PRO A 70 -6.18 13.81 2.72
C PRO A 70 -4.93 14.46 3.34
N GLN A 71 -4.62 15.70 2.95
CA GLN A 71 -3.37 16.37 3.32
C GLN A 71 -3.26 16.56 4.84
N GLU A 72 -4.40 16.81 5.49
CA GLU A 72 -4.58 17.03 6.91
C GLU A 72 -4.38 15.78 7.77
N THR A 73 -4.43 14.57 7.20
CA THR A 73 -4.24 13.33 7.97
C THR A 73 -2.77 13.22 8.42
N PRO A 74 -2.42 13.12 9.71
CA PRO A 74 -1.02 13.00 10.13
C PRO A 74 -0.36 11.69 9.66
N VAL A 75 0.94 11.71 9.32
CA VAL A 75 1.65 10.50 8.82
C VAL A 75 1.62 9.31 9.77
N GLY A 76 1.58 9.55 11.09
CA GLY A 76 1.43 8.50 12.11
C GLY A 76 0.03 7.89 12.20
N GLN A 77 -0.95 8.43 11.47
CA GLN A 77 -2.32 7.90 11.39
C GLN A 77 -2.63 7.34 9.98
N ARG A 78 -1.71 7.48 9.02
CA ARG A 78 -1.84 6.93 7.68
C ARG A 78 -1.31 5.51 7.67
N MET A 79 -2.16 4.53 7.36
CA MET A 79 -1.74 3.14 7.21
C MET A 79 -1.07 2.92 5.85
N ALA A 80 -0.01 2.12 5.83
CA ALA A 80 0.77 1.77 4.66
C ALA A 80 0.46 0.33 4.22
N ILE A 81 -0.08 0.18 3.00
CA ILE A 81 -0.44 -1.11 2.38
C ILE A 81 -0.10 -1.09 0.89
N GLY A 82 -0.08 -2.23 0.20
CA GLY A 82 0.36 -2.34 -1.21
C GLY A 82 -0.35 -1.40 -2.19
N GLN A 83 -1.65 -1.15 -2.03
CA GLN A 83 -2.40 -0.23 -2.88
C GLN A 83 -2.50 1.17 -2.26
N GLU A 84 -1.96 2.18 -2.97
CA GLU A 84 -1.87 3.55 -2.49
C GLU A 84 -3.21 4.24 -2.19
N VAL A 85 -4.35 3.73 -2.69
CA VAL A 85 -5.69 4.33 -2.48
C VAL A 85 -6.52 3.67 -1.38
N PHE A 86 -6.04 2.62 -0.72
CA PHE A 86 -6.86 1.90 0.28
C PHE A 86 -7.13 2.69 1.56
N GLY A 87 -6.38 3.77 1.82
CA GLY A 87 -6.72 4.73 2.86
C GLY A 87 -8.02 5.51 2.65
N LEU A 88 -8.67 5.38 1.49
CA LEU A 88 -9.90 6.11 1.15
C LEU A 88 -11.13 5.62 1.90
N LEU A 89 -11.22 4.32 2.19
CA LEU A 89 -12.41 3.71 2.79
C LEU A 89 -12.00 2.65 3.84
N PRO A 90 -12.67 2.58 5.00
CA PRO A 90 -12.38 1.56 6.01
C PRO A 90 -12.61 0.11 5.58
N GLY A 91 -13.40 -0.13 4.53
CA GLY A 91 -13.68 -1.46 4.01
C GLY A 91 -12.64 -2.00 3.01
N LEU A 92 -11.59 -1.23 2.71
CA LEU A 92 -10.53 -1.57 1.75
C LEU A 92 -9.21 -1.97 2.43
#